data_AF-A0A973TUT8-F1
#
_entry.id   AF-A0A973TUT8-F1
#
_cell.length_a   1.000
_cell.length_b   1.000
_cell.length_c   1.000
_cell.angle_alpha   90.00
_cell.angle_beta   90.00
_cell.angle_gamma   90.00
#
_symmetry.space_group_name_H-M   'P 1'
#
loop_
_entity.id
_entity.type
_entity.pdbx_description
1 polymer ?
#
loop_
_entity_poly.entity_id
_entity_poly.type
_entity_poly.pdbx_seq_one_letter_code
_entity_poly.pdbx_strand_id
1 'polypeptide(L)'
;MRITSRRLFGAAALLALGATGLLGGTASASPGGPQAPQPGDTRAVIGEQKNVDIDQQGNACEVVGLPGDEREMPAGTFTEEGVNIDITANPEGYVVTGVVVKGSSAYNVYAADKLGDLPWLDLHPPLNSSGGPAGISHWFVCVEKVEVTTTTTTPATTTDSTSTTTEATPTTTTESVATSPTSTTTPAAVAGADNDNLANTGFNGGWLLVVGLALVAAGAAFVASPKLRHLIRR
;
A
#
# COMPACT_ATOMS: atom_id res chain seq x y z
N MET A 1 -4.69 -68.64 58.56
CA MET A 1 -4.48 -67.57 59.56
C MET A 1 -4.56 -66.25 58.83
N ARG A 2 -5.65 -65.47 58.97
CA ARG A 2 -5.87 -64.41 59.99
C ARG A 2 -4.73 -63.36 59.99
N ILE A 3 -4.93 -62.05 59.99
CA ILE A 3 -6.07 -61.12 60.03
C ILE A 3 -5.49 -59.73 59.64
N THR A 4 -6.22 -59.00 58.79
CA THR A 4 -6.49 -57.55 58.76
C THR A 4 -5.70 -56.57 59.64
N SER A 5 -5.39 -55.39 59.08
CA SER A 5 -5.75 -54.08 59.69
C SER A 5 -5.67 -52.92 58.68
N ARG A 6 -6.84 -52.31 58.42
CA ARG A 6 -7.06 -51.01 57.76
C ARG A 6 -6.74 -49.87 58.73
N ARG A 7 -6.36 -48.68 58.24
CA ARG A 7 -6.91 -47.38 58.73
C ARG A 7 -7.07 -46.37 57.60
N LEU A 8 -8.30 -45.89 57.45
CA LEU A 8 -8.75 -44.69 56.72
C LEU A 8 -8.43 -43.43 57.53
N PHE A 9 -8.22 -42.28 56.86
CA PHE A 9 -8.69 -40.90 57.16
C PHE A 9 -8.24 -40.07 55.93
N GLY A 10 -9.04 -39.33 55.16
CA GLY A 10 -10.27 -38.60 55.42
C GLY A 10 -9.97 -37.10 55.42
N ALA A 11 -10.18 -36.39 54.30
CA ALA A 11 -10.44 -34.95 54.26
C ALA A 11 -10.89 -34.52 52.85
N ALA A 12 -12.20 -34.43 52.65
CA ALA A 12 -12.81 -33.63 51.60
C ALA A 12 -12.75 -32.15 52.03
N ALA A 13 -12.31 -31.26 51.16
CA ALA A 13 -12.54 -29.82 51.27
C ALA A 13 -13.32 -29.36 50.04
N LEU A 14 -14.64 -29.40 50.18
CA LEU A 14 -15.59 -28.62 49.40
C LEU A 14 -15.39 -27.14 49.73
N LEU A 15 -15.00 -26.34 48.75
CA LEU A 15 -15.16 -24.89 48.79
C LEU A 15 -15.84 -24.46 47.48
N ALA A 16 -17.17 -24.39 47.55
CA ALA A 16 -18.00 -23.64 46.62
C ALA A 16 -18.42 -22.35 47.35
N LEU A 17 -18.25 -21.19 46.70
CA LEU A 17 -19.15 -20.02 46.70
C LEU A 17 -18.41 -18.79 46.16
N GLY A 18 -18.98 -18.17 45.13
CA GLY A 18 -18.55 -16.85 44.67
C GLY A 18 -18.91 -16.53 43.22
N ALA A 19 -20.17 -16.72 42.82
CA ALA A 19 -20.70 -16.10 41.60
C ALA A 19 -21.39 -14.78 41.97
N THR A 20 -20.74 -13.66 41.70
CA THR A 20 -21.37 -12.34 41.51
C THR A 20 -20.59 -11.62 40.42
N GLY A 21 -21.27 -11.37 39.31
CA GLY A 21 -20.68 -10.83 38.10
C GLY A 21 -20.19 -9.39 38.23
N LEU A 22 -19.10 -9.10 37.52
CA LEU A 22 -19.04 -7.91 36.71
C LEU A 22 -19.20 -8.34 35.26
N LEU A 23 -19.99 -7.56 34.53
CA LEU A 23 -20.28 -7.67 33.11
C LEU A 23 -18.98 -7.88 32.32
N GLY A 24 -18.67 -9.15 32.04
CA GLY A 24 -17.66 -9.57 31.10
C GLY A 24 -18.19 -9.30 29.69
N GLY A 25 -18.29 -8.03 29.31
CA GLY A 25 -18.16 -7.67 27.92
C GLY A 25 -16.75 -8.08 27.52
N THR A 26 -16.60 -9.28 26.96
CA THR A 26 -15.43 -9.57 26.15
C THR A 26 -15.53 -8.60 24.97
N ALA A 27 -14.98 -7.39 25.16
CA ALA A 27 -14.44 -6.66 24.04
C ALA A 27 -13.36 -7.58 23.47
N SER A 28 -13.77 -8.47 22.58
CA SER A 28 -12.89 -9.05 21.59
C SER A 28 -12.50 -7.90 20.66
N ALA A 29 -11.72 -6.95 21.19
CA ALA A 29 -10.68 -6.36 20.40
C ALA A 29 -9.79 -7.55 20.07
N SER A 30 -10.06 -8.19 18.93
CA SER A 30 -9.06 -9.03 18.31
C SER A 30 -7.82 -8.15 18.29
N PRO A 31 -6.72 -8.52 18.99
CA PRO A 31 -5.45 -7.85 18.77
C PRO A 31 -5.28 -7.91 17.26
N GLY A 32 -5.18 -6.75 16.61
CA GLY A 32 -5.16 -6.65 15.16
C GLY A 32 -4.20 -7.70 14.63
N GLY A 33 -4.76 -8.79 14.08
CA GLY A 33 -3.95 -9.72 13.31
C GLY A 33 -3.31 -8.92 12.18
N PRO A 34 -2.27 -9.45 11.51
CA PRO A 34 -1.74 -8.79 10.33
C PRO A 34 -2.91 -8.49 9.40
N GLN A 35 -3.26 -7.21 9.26
CA GLN A 35 -4.30 -6.82 8.34
C GLN A 35 -3.80 -7.24 6.96
N ALA A 36 -4.62 -8.00 6.23
CA ALA A 36 -4.26 -8.38 4.88
C ALA A 36 -3.88 -7.12 4.10
N PRO A 37 -2.78 -7.12 3.31
CA PRO A 37 -2.40 -5.97 2.52
C PRO A 37 -3.61 -5.45 1.74
N GLN A 38 -3.86 -4.15 1.82
CA GLN A 38 -4.95 -3.52 1.08
C GLN A 38 -4.36 -2.76 -0.10
N PRO A 39 -4.94 -2.86 -1.30
CA PRO A 39 -4.38 -2.19 -2.46
C PRO A 39 -4.42 -0.68 -2.30
N GLY A 40 -5.47 -0.14 -1.68
CA GLY A 40 -5.67 1.31 -1.51
C GLY A 40 -6.14 2.04 -2.77
N ASP A 41 -6.06 1.36 -3.93
CA ASP A 41 -6.59 1.81 -5.21
C ASP A 41 -7.51 0.72 -5.78
N THR A 42 -8.69 1.10 -6.25
CA THR A 42 -9.65 0.18 -6.89
C THR A 42 -9.19 -0.36 -8.25
N ARG A 43 -8.21 0.31 -8.87
CA ARG A 43 -7.59 -0.11 -10.14
C ARG A 43 -6.51 -1.17 -9.93
N ALA A 44 -6.03 -1.36 -8.70
CA ALA A 44 -4.96 -2.29 -8.35
C ALA A 44 -5.50 -3.62 -7.84
N VAL A 45 -4.72 -4.68 -8.09
CA VAL A 45 -4.86 -5.98 -7.42
C VAL A 45 -3.62 -6.22 -6.56
N ILE A 46 -3.81 -6.76 -5.35
CA ILE A 46 -2.70 -7.16 -4.49
C ILE A 46 -2.04 -8.41 -5.06
N GLY A 47 -0.71 -8.33 -5.21
CA GLY A 47 0.12 -9.48 -5.52
C GLY A 47 0.06 -10.57 -4.46
N GLU A 48 -0.10 -11.82 -4.90
CA GLU A 48 -0.14 -12.98 -3.99
C GLU A 48 1.24 -13.37 -3.44
N GLN A 49 2.31 -12.98 -4.15
CA GLN A 49 3.68 -13.26 -3.75
C GLN A 49 4.23 -12.15 -2.86
N LYS A 50 5.16 -12.48 -1.96
CA LYS A 50 5.73 -11.48 -1.04
C LYS A 50 6.79 -10.60 -1.70
N ASN A 51 7.47 -11.12 -2.72
CA ASN A 51 8.58 -10.44 -3.36
C ASN A 51 8.54 -10.74 -4.85
N VAL A 52 8.29 -9.70 -5.62
CA VAL A 52 8.61 -9.62 -7.04
C VAL A 52 9.67 -8.54 -7.23
N ASP A 53 10.57 -8.74 -8.18
CA ASP A 53 11.59 -7.78 -8.57
C ASP A 53 11.92 -7.94 -10.06
N ILE A 54 12.48 -6.87 -10.65
CA ILE A 54 13.13 -6.98 -11.95
C ILE A 54 14.38 -7.86 -11.80
N ASP A 55 14.72 -8.65 -12.82
CA ASP A 55 15.84 -9.61 -12.80
C ASP A 55 15.72 -10.81 -11.84
N GLN A 56 14.52 -11.08 -11.31
CA GLN A 56 14.29 -12.35 -10.63
C GLN A 56 14.43 -13.54 -11.61
N GLN A 57 14.54 -14.76 -11.09
CA GLN A 57 14.62 -15.92 -11.97
C GLN A 57 13.28 -16.12 -12.69
N GLY A 58 13.29 -15.92 -14.02
CA GLY A 58 12.09 -15.95 -14.85
C GLY A 58 11.53 -14.56 -15.12
N ASN A 59 10.49 -14.47 -15.94
CA ASN A 59 9.85 -13.20 -16.29
C ASN A 59 8.96 -12.73 -15.13
N ALA A 60 9.20 -11.51 -14.64
CA ALA A 60 8.48 -10.93 -13.51
C ALA A 60 7.02 -10.59 -13.86
N CYS A 61 6.76 -10.23 -15.11
CA CYS A 61 5.42 -9.98 -15.63
C CYS A 61 4.54 -11.25 -15.63
N GLU A 62 5.09 -12.38 -16.05
CA GLU A 62 4.41 -13.68 -15.98
C GLU A 62 4.05 -14.04 -14.54
N VAL A 63 4.98 -13.82 -13.61
CA VAL A 63 4.78 -14.07 -12.18
C VAL A 63 3.63 -13.25 -11.58
N VAL A 64 3.41 -12.04 -12.06
CA VAL A 64 2.30 -11.17 -11.60
C VAL A 64 1.05 -11.29 -12.47
N GLY A 65 1.04 -12.17 -13.47
CA GLY A 65 -0.09 -12.38 -14.37
C GLY A 65 -0.33 -11.25 -15.37
N LEU A 66 0.71 -10.46 -15.69
CA LEU A 66 0.68 -9.44 -16.74
C LEU A 66 1.33 -9.97 -18.02
N PRO A 67 0.83 -9.57 -19.20
CA PRO A 67 1.45 -9.95 -20.46
C PRO A 67 2.69 -9.09 -20.76
N GLY A 68 3.61 -9.63 -21.56
CA GLY A 68 4.83 -8.94 -22.00
C GLY A 68 6.07 -9.25 -21.16
N ASP A 69 7.09 -8.43 -21.34
CA ASP A 69 8.39 -8.55 -20.67
C ASP A 69 8.57 -7.43 -19.64
N GLU A 70 9.22 -7.73 -18.52
CA GLU A 70 9.58 -6.70 -17.55
C GLU A 70 10.60 -5.72 -18.11
N ARG A 71 10.46 -4.45 -17.72
CA ARG A 71 11.35 -3.39 -18.17
C ARG A 71 11.39 -2.23 -17.18
N GLU A 72 12.54 -1.57 -17.12
CA GLU A 72 12.67 -0.24 -16.51
C GLU A 72 12.18 0.83 -17.47
N MET A 73 11.38 1.77 -16.96
CA MET A 73 10.89 2.88 -17.79
C MET A 73 12.00 3.87 -18.12
N PRO A 74 12.12 4.34 -19.37
CA PRO A 74 13.07 5.38 -19.71
C PRO A 74 12.69 6.70 -19.05
N ALA A 75 13.69 7.49 -18.64
CA ALA A 75 13.46 8.80 -18.05
C ALA A 75 12.60 9.70 -18.96
N GLY A 76 11.69 10.46 -18.36
CA GLY A 76 10.77 11.35 -19.07
C GLY A 76 9.47 10.69 -19.54
N THR A 77 9.30 9.37 -19.35
CA THR A 77 8.02 8.67 -19.58
C THR A 77 7.22 8.42 -18.30
N PHE A 78 7.81 8.80 -17.16
CA PHE A 78 7.21 8.66 -15.84
C PHE A 78 7.67 9.80 -14.91
N THR A 79 6.93 10.00 -13.82
CA THR A 79 7.31 10.84 -12.67
C THR A 79 7.14 10.06 -11.38
N GLU A 80 8.00 10.31 -10.41
CA GLU A 80 7.92 9.76 -9.05
C GLU A 80 7.78 10.90 -8.05
N GLU A 81 6.63 10.96 -7.37
CA GLU A 81 6.31 11.99 -6.39
C GLU A 81 5.97 11.35 -5.03
N GLY A 82 6.97 11.27 -4.17
CA GLY A 82 6.83 10.69 -2.83
C GLY A 82 6.59 9.19 -2.88
N VAL A 83 5.33 8.76 -2.77
CA VAL A 83 4.91 7.35 -2.79
C VAL A 83 4.06 7.01 -4.02
N ASN A 84 3.93 7.96 -4.94
CA ASN A 84 3.14 7.85 -6.16
C ASN A 84 4.04 7.85 -7.40
N ILE A 85 3.65 7.09 -8.42
CA ILE A 85 4.25 7.02 -9.74
C ILE A 85 3.17 7.42 -10.75
N ASP A 86 3.53 8.30 -11.68
CA ASP A 86 2.70 8.58 -12.86
C ASP A 86 3.40 8.04 -14.11
N ILE A 87 2.63 7.39 -14.98
CA ILE A 87 3.08 6.97 -16.31
C ILE A 87 2.42 7.87 -17.34
N THR A 88 3.22 8.60 -18.11
CA THR A 88 2.71 9.63 -19.03
C THR A 88 2.85 9.25 -20.49
N ALA A 89 3.75 8.31 -20.82
CA ALA A 89 3.98 7.86 -22.17
C ALA A 89 4.45 6.39 -22.22
N ASN A 90 4.20 5.73 -23.35
CA ASN A 90 4.80 4.44 -23.64
C ASN A 90 6.27 4.59 -24.04
N PRO A 91 7.15 3.61 -23.72
CA PRO A 91 8.49 3.58 -24.25
C PRO A 91 8.51 3.34 -25.77
N GLU A 92 9.51 3.87 -26.46
CA GLU A 92 9.62 3.77 -27.92
C GLU A 92 9.61 2.31 -28.42
N GLY A 93 8.69 1.99 -29.32
CA GLY A 93 8.57 0.65 -29.90
C GLY A 93 7.85 -0.37 -29.00
N TYR A 94 7.28 0.07 -27.88
CA TYR A 94 6.56 -0.79 -26.94
C TYR A 94 5.25 -0.13 -26.49
N VAL A 95 4.36 -0.95 -25.92
CA VAL A 95 3.16 -0.50 -25.19
C VAL A 95 3.25 -1.07 -23.78
N VAL A 96 3.00 -0.24 -22.79
CA VAL A 96 2.93 -0.69 -21.40
C VAL A 96 1.62 -1.46 -21.20
N THR A 97 1.72 -2.69 -20.72
CA THR A 97 0.59 -3.58 -20.43
C THR A 97 0.20 -3.59 -18.96
N GLY A 98 1.10 -3.15 -18.08
CA GLY A 98 0.82 -2.92 -16.68
C GLY A 98 2.02 -2.42 -15.89
N VAL A 99 1.75 -2.04 -14.64
CA VAL A 99 2.73 -1.49 -13.70
C VAL A 99 2.65 -2.25 -12.39
N VAL A 100 3.81 -2.57 -11.83
CA VAL A 100 3.90 -3.22 -10.52
C VAL A 100 4.59 -2.28 -9.56
N VAL A 101 3.92 -1.91 -8.47
CA VAL A 101 4.46 -0.99 -7.46
C VAL A 101 4.56 -1.70 -6.12
N LYS A 102 5.79 -1.94 -5.67
CA LYS A 102 6.09 -2.69 -4.44
C LYS A 102 6.35 -1.75 -3.28
N GLY A 103 5.77 -2.09 -2.13
CA GLY A 103 6.06 -1.44 -0.86
C GLY A 103 6.11 -2.45 0.28
N SER A 104 7.19 -2.41 1.06
CA SER A 104 7.41 -3.34 2.18
C SER A 104 7.39 -4.80 1.73
N SER A 105 6.35 -5.57 2.06
CA SER A 105 6.25 -7.02 1.82
C SER A 105 5.15 -7.42 0.83
N ALA A 106 4.57 -6.44 0.14
CA ALA A 106 3.51 -6.64 -0.84
C ALA A 106 3.67 -5.67 -2.02
N TYR A 107 2.90 -5.88 -3.07
CA TYR A 107 2.88 -5.02 -4.25
C TYR A 107 1.47 -4.89 -4.82
N ASN A 108 1.22 -3.77 -5.46
CA ASN A 108 0.06 -3.53 -6.30
C ASN A 108 0.41 -3.88 -7.75
N VAL A 109 -0.49 -4.58 -8.42
CA VAL A 109 -0.45 -4.84 -9.86
C VAL A 109 -1.54 -4.00 -10.51
N TYR A 110 -1.15 -3.15 -11.44
CA TYR A 110 -2.04 -2.33 -12.24
C TYR A 110 -2.01 -2.80 -13.68
N ALA A 111 -3.10 -3.41 -14.15
CA ALA A 111 -3.23 -3.84 -15.54
C ALA A 111 -3.76 -2.69 -16.41
N ALA A 112 -3.23 -2.55 -17.63
CA ALA A 112 -3.60 -1.47 -18.55
C ALA A 112 -5.11 -1.47 -18.88
N ASP A 113 -5.75 -2.65 -18.95
CA ASP A 113 -7.21 -2.77 -19.18
C ASP A 113 -8.06 -2.15 -18.06
N LYS A 114 -7.52 -2.06 -16.85
CA LYS A 114 -8.17 -1.40 -15.69
C LYS A 114 -7.83 0.07 -15.59
N LEU A 115 -6.67 0.47 -16.08
CA LEU A 115 -6.22 1.87 -16.04
C LEU A 115 -6.82 2.71 -17.17
N GLY A 116 -7.06 2.11 -18.34
CA GLY A 116 -7.51 2.82 -19.54
C GLY A 116 -6.37 3.49 -20.29
N ASP A 117 -6.67 4.57 -21.02
CA ASP A 117 -5.67 5.30 -21.79
C ASP A 117 -4.72 6.11 -20.89
N LEU A 118 -3.48 6.30 -21.33
CA LEU A 118 -2.51 7.16 -20.66
C LEU A 118 -2.99 8.63 -20.61
N PRO A 119 -2.62 9.41 -19.59
CA PRO A 119 -1.68 9.08 -18.52
C PRO A 119 -2.31 8.29 -17.36
N TRP A 120 -1.51 7.44 -16.73
CA TRP A 120 -1.90 6.73 -15.51
C TRP A 120 -1.29 7.42 -14.32
N LEU A 121 -2.13 8.05 -13.50
CA LEU A 121 -1.71 8.89 -12.39
C LEU A 121 -1.88 8.18 -11.04
N ASP A 122 -1.06 8.60 -10.07
CA ASP A 122 -1.12 8.23 -8.66
C ASP A 122 -1.03 6.71 -8.41
N LEU A 123 -0.18 6.00 -9.16
CA LEU A 123 0.08 4.58 -8.92
C LEU A 123 0.94 4.44 -7.67
N HIS A 124 0.53 3.60 -6.72
CA HIS A 124 1.16 3.56 -5.40
C HIS A 124 1.25 2.12 -4.89
N PRO A 125 2.14 1.83 -3.92
CA PRO A 125 2.20 0.51 -3.31
C PRO A 125 1.02 0.28 -2.34
N PRO A 126 0.81 -0.96 -1.86
CA PRO A 126 -0.24 -1.27 -0.90
C PRO A 126 -0.21 -0.38 0.35
N LEU A 127 -1.37 -0.26 0.99
CA LEU A 127 -1.51 0.51 2.23
C LEU A 127 -0.70 -0.11 3.38
N ASN A 128 -0.06 0.74 4.17
CA ASN A 128 0.62 0.38 5.40
C ASN A 128 -0.36 0.34 6.60
N SER A 129 0.14 0.04 7.79
CA SER A 129 -0.67 -0.06 9.03
C SER A 129 -1.36 1.24 9.44
N SER A 130 -0.89 2.39 8.96
CA SER A 130 -1.51 3.71 9.19
C SER A 130 -2.62 4.03 8.18
N GLY A 131 -2.85 3.17 7.19
CA GLY A 131 -3.90 3.33 6.18
C GLY A 131 -3.51 4.19 4.97
N GLY A 132 -2.28 4.72 4.91
CA GLY A 132 -1.73 5.39 3.73
C GLY A 132 -0.84 4.45 2.90
N PRO A 133 -0.47 4.80 1.66
CA PRO A 133 0.44 3.99 0.86
C PRO A 133 1.78 3.74 1.60
N ALA A 134 2.35 2.55 1.42
CA ALA A 134 3.69 2.27 1.90
C ALA A 134 4.74 3.10 1.14
N GLY A 135 5.98 3.14 1.63
CA GLY A 135 7.09 3.66 0.83
C GLY A 135 7.37 2.75 -0.37
N ILE A 136 7.60 3.33 -1.54
CA ILE A 136 8.02 2.58 -2.73
C ILE A 136 9.38 1.94 -2.43
N SER A 137 9.45 0.62 -2.56
CA SER A 137 10.70 -0.14 -2.41
C SER A 137 11.29 -0.46 -3.77
N HIS A 138 10.45 -0.95 -4.70
CA HIS A 138 10.80 -1.27 -6.09
C HIS A 138 9.54 -1.09 -6.94
N TRP A 139 9.71 -0.84 -8.23
CA TRP A 139 8.62 -0.90 -9.19
C TRP A 139 9.17 -1.19 -10.58
N PHE A 140 8.33 -1.72 -11.46
CA PHE A 140 8.68 -1.97 -12.85
C PHE A 140 7.42 -1.96 -13.72
N VAL A 141 7.61 -1.95 -15.03
CA VAL A 141 6.52 -2.07 -16.00
C VAL A 141 6.62 -3.38 -16.77
N CYS A 142 5.47 -3.83 -17.24
CA CYS A 142 5.35 -4.89 -18.23
C CYS A 142 5.08 -4.25 -19.59
N VAL A 143 5.81 -4.68 -20.61
CA VAL A 143 5.70 -4.11 -21.95
C VAL A 143 5.57 -5.17 -23.02
N GLU A 144 4.79 -4.87 -24.05
CA GLU A 144 4.75 -5.63 -25.29
C GLU A 144 5.37 -4.81 -26.42
N LYS A 145 6.07 -5.49 -27.33
CA LYS A 145 6.64 -4.84 -28.50
C LYS A 145 5.53 -4.48 -29.49
N VAL A 146 5.56 -3.25 -30.01
CA VAL A 146 4.65 -2.83 -31.07
C VAL A 146 5.13 -3.45 -32.38
N GLU A 147 4.35 -4.41 -32.89
CA GLU A 147 4.53 -4.91 -34.25
C GLU A 147 4.11 -3.82 -35.25
N VAL A 148 5.10 -3.18 -35.89
CA VAL A 148 4.86 -2.19 -36.93
C VAL A 148 4.33 -2.91 -38.16
N THR A 149 3.00 -3.03 -38.27
CA THR A 149 2.39 -3.50 -39.51
C THR A 149 2.58 -2.41 -40.56
N THR A 150 3.58 -2.57 -41.43
CA THR A 150 3.80 -1.69 -42.57
C THR A 150 2.68 -1.93 -43.57
N THR A 151 1.58 -1.19 -43.41
CA THR A 151 0.53 -1.14 -44.43
C THR A 151 1.13 -0.42 -45.65
N THR A 152 1.61 -1.21 -46.62
CA THR A 152 2.01 -0.69 -47.93
C THR A 152 0.74 -0.21 -48.63
N THR A 153 0.42 1.07 -48.48
CA THR A 153 -0.59 1.73 -49.28
C THR A 153 -0.09 1.76 -50.73
N THR A 154 -0.69 0.91 -51.56
CA THR A 154 -0.51 0.99 -53.02
C THR A 154 -0.98 2.39 -53.45
N PRO A 155 -0.16 3.17 -54.18
CA PRO A 155 -0.58 4.50 -54.61
C PRO A 155 -1.81 4.36 -55.50
N ALA A 156 -2.93 4.97 -55.08
CA ALA A 156 -4.11 5.09 -55.93
C ALA A 156 -3.73 5.95 -57.14
N THR A 157 -3.90 5.40 -58.34
CA THR A 157 -3.79 6.14 -59.60
C THR A 157 -5.00 7.08 -59.69
N THR A 158 -4.80 8.35 -59.31
CA THR A 158 -5.80 9.39 -59.52
C THR A 158 -5.91 9.69 -61.02
N THR A 159 -7.07 9.40 -61.61
CA THR A 159 -7.41 9.86 -62.96
C THR A 159 -7.87 11.31 -62.84
N ASP A 160 -7.19 12.22 -63.55
CA ASP A 160 -7.57 13.63 -63.68
C ASP A 160 -9.01 13.75 -64.18
N SER A 161 -9.86 14.41 -63.38
CA SER A 161 -11.10 15.01 -63.86
C SER A 161 -11.08 16.48 -63.49
N THR A 162 -10.75 17.30 -64.48
CA THR A 162 -10.94 18.74 -64.48
C THR A 162 -12.39 19.08 -64.14
N SER A 163 -12.61 19.79 -63.04
CA SER A 163 -13.83 20.57 -62.80
C SER A 163 -13.43 21.97 -62.36
N THR A 164 -13.64 22.91 -63.27
CA THR A 164 -13.67 24.35 -63.05
C THR A 164 -14.82 24.71 -62.12
N THR A 165 -14.56 25.31 -60.95
CA THR A 165 -15.57 26.10 -60.22
C THR A 165 -14.90 27.17 -59.35
N THR A 166 -15.14 28.41 -59.77
CA THR A 166 -15.39 29.66 -59.04
C THR A 166 -14.68 29.96 -57.71
N GLU A 167 -13.85 31.00 -57.81
CA GLU A 167 -13.30 31.90 -56.80
C GLU A 167 -14.29 32.28 -55.68
N ALA A 168 -13.93 31.96 -54.43
CA ALA A 168 -14.58 32.47 -53.23
C ALA A 168 -13.53 33.18 -52.36
N THR A 169 -13.80 34.46 -52.12
CA THR A 169 -13.11 35.44 -51.28
C THR A 169 -12.65 34.88 -49.92
N PRO A 170 -11.41 35.14 -49.47
CA PRO A 170 -11.02 34.84 -48.10
C PRO A 170 -11.61 35.89 -47.15
N THR A 171 -12.35 35.44 -46.13
CA THR A 171 -12.77 36.28 -45.01
C THR A 171 -11.77 36.09 -43.88
N THR A 172 -11.01 37.14 -43.57
CA THR A 172 -10.05 37.17 -42.47
C THR A 172 -10.78 37.33 -41.15
N THR A 173 -10.91 36.25 -40.38
CA THR A 173 -11.34 36.30 -38.97
C THR A 173 -10.10 36.36 -38.09
N THR A 174 -9.82 37.53 -37.53
CA THR A 174 -8.79 37.72 -36.51
C THR A 174 -9.37 37.31 -35.15
N GLU A 175 -9.00 36.14 -34.63
CA GLU A 175 -9.32 35.76 -33.26
C GLU A 175 -8.42 36.52 -32.28
N SER A 176 -9.09 37.20 -31.35
CA SER A 176 -8.49 37.95 -30.25
C SER A 176 -7.92 36.98 -29.22
N VAL A 177 -6.60 37.02 -29.01
CA VAL A 177 -5.92 36.31 -27.92
C VAL A 177 -6.39 36.92 -26.60
N ALA A 178 -7.22 36.19 -25.86
CA ALA A 178 -7.56 36.51 -24.47
C ALA A 178 -6.44 35.98 -23.56
N THR A 179 -5.61 36.90 -23.05
CA THR A 179 -4.65 36.64 -21.98
C THR A 179 -5.41 36.35 -20.68
N SER A 180 -5.32 35.10 -20.22
CA SER A 180 -5.77 34.70 -18.88
C SER A 180 -4.80 35.25 -17.82
N PRO A 181 -5.27 35.86 -16.71
CA PRO A 181 -4.39 36.33 -15.66
C PRO A 181 -3.85 35.16 -14.83
N THR A 182 -2.53 35.06 -14.73
CA THR A 182 -1.83 34.23 -13.74
C THR A 182 -2.21 34.69 -12.33
N SER A 183 -2.94 33.86 -11.60
CA SER A 183 -3.21 34.07 -10.18
C SER A 183 -2.07 33.49 -9.35
N THR A 184 -1.18 34.35 -8.86
CA THR A 184 -0.18 33.97 -7.86
C THR A 184 -0.86 33.90 -6.49
N THR A 185 -1.05 32.68 -5.97
CA THR A 185 -1.51 32.48 -4.59
C THR A 185 -0.32 32.57 -3.64
N THR A 186 -0.24 33.66 -2.89
CA THR A 186 0.64 33.81 -1.73
C THR A 186 0.27 32.75 -0.68
N PRO A 187 1.23 32.01 -0.08
CA PRO A 187 0.91 31.13 1.03
C PRO A 187 0.33 31.93 2.19
N ALA A 188 -0.83 31.50 2.69
CA ALA A 188 -1.38 32.03 3.93
C ALA A 188 -0.39 31.72 5.06
N ALA A 189 0.05 32.77 5.77
CA ALA A 189 0.70 32.59 7.06
C ALA A 189 -0.32 31.95 8.01
N VAL A 190 -0.08 30.70 8.39
CA VAL A 190 -0.91 29.98 9.36
C VAL A 190 -0.77 30.66 10.72
N ALA A 191 -1.90 31.15 11.21
CA ALA A 191 -2.08 31.66 12.56
C ALA A 191 -1.82 30.56 13.60
N GLY A 192 -1.43 30.99 14.80
CA GLY A 192 -0.86 30.15 15.85
C GLY A 192 -1.63 28.89 16.24
N ALA A 193 -0.85 27.94 16.77
CA ALA A 193 -1.26 26.63 17.23
C ALA A 193 -2.47 26.68 18.19
N ASP A 194 -3.60 26.12 17.73
CA ASP A 194 -4.63 25.59 18.60
C ASP A 194 -4.11 24.29 19.22
N ASN A 195 -4.13 24.22 20.56
CA ASN A 195 -3.51 23.16 21.38
C ASN A 195 -4.20 21.78 21.29
N ASP A 196 -5.12 21.60 20.34
CA ASP A 196 -5.95 20.40 20.21
C ASP A 196 -5.57 19.51 19.02
N ASN A 197 -4.56 19.90 18.23
CA ASN A 197 -4.12 19.17 17.04
C ASN A 197 -2.62 18.87 17.06
N LEU A 198 -2.17 18.15 18.09
CA LEU A 198 -0.84 17.55 18.10
C LEU A 198 -0.79 16.43 17.04
N ALA A 199 0.31 16.36 16.29
CA ALA A 199 0.53 15.31 15.30
C ALA A 199 0.29 13.92 15.92
N ASN A 200 -0.67 13.18 15.35
CA ASN A 200 -0.97 11.82 15.77
C ASN A 200 0.17 10.89 15.32
N THR A 201 1.26 10.86 16.08
CA THR A 201 2.50 10.11 15.79
C THR A 201 2.35 8.59 15.99
N GLY A 202 1.12 8.08 16.10
CA GLY A 202 0.84 6.65 16.31
C GLY A 202 1.36 6.09 17.64
N PHE A 203 1.87 6.96 18.53
CA PHE A 203 2.37 6.55 19.84
C PHE A 203 1.21 6.27 20.80
N ASN A 204 0.78 5.02 20.87
CA ASN A 204 -0.16 4.58 21.89
C ASN A 204 0.59 4.30 23.21
N GLY A 205 0.61 5.27 24.13
CA GLY A 205 1.26 5.13 25.44
C GLY A 205 0.63 4.09 26.39
N GLY A 206 -0.51 3.49 26.01
CA GLY A 206 -1.23 2.53 26.86
C GLY A 206 -0.43 1.26 27.17
N TRP A 207 0.36 0.75 26.21
CA TRP A 207 1.18 -0.45 26.45
C TRP A 207 2.36 -0.19 27.40
N LEU A 208 2.91 1.04 27.39
CA LEU A 208 3.98 1.43 28.30
C LEU A 208 3.51 1.49 29.75
N LEU A 209 2.24 1.85 30.00
CA LEU A 209 1.66 1.77 31.34
C LEU A 209 1.58 0.32 31.84
N VAL A 210 1.20 -0.63 30.97
CA VAL A 210 1.14 -2.05 31.32
C VAL A 210 2.54 -2.60 31.61
N VAL A 211 3.53 -2.30 30.76
CA VAL A 211 4.92 -2.72 30.97
C VAL A 211 5.51 -2.09 32.23
N GLY A 212 5.26 -0.81 32.46
CA GLY A 212 5.69 -0.11 33.66
C GLY A 212 5.12 -0.74 34.93
N LEU A 213 3.82 -1.06 34.94
CA LEU A 213 3.17 -1.68 36.11
C LEU A 213 3.68 -3.11 36.34
N ALA A 214 3.92 -3.87 35.28
CA ALA A 214 4.51 -5.21 35.38
C ALA A 214 5.93 -5.18 35.97
N LEU A 215 6.76 -4.22 35.55
CA LEU A 215 8.11 -4.02 36.09
C LEU A 215 8.07 -3.62 37.58
N VAL A 216 7.17 -2.72 37.97
CA VAL A 216 6.99 -2.32 39.37
C VAL A 216 6.55 -3.52 40.23
N ALA A 217 5.59 -4.32 39.74
CA ALA A 217 5.14 -5.52 40.44
C ALA A 217 6.25 -6.56 40.59
N ALA A 218 7.04 -6.80 39.54
CA ALA A 218 8.19 -7.70 39.57
C ALA A 218 9.27 -7.22 40.55
N GLY A 219 9.57 -5.92 40.55
CA GLY A 219 10.50 -5.31 41.51
C GLY A 219 10.02 -5.44 42.96
N ALA A 220 8.74 -5.20 43.21
CA ALA A 220 8.14 -5.36 44.52
C ALA A 220 8.20 -6.82 45.01
N ALA A 221 7.89 -7.79 44.12
CA ALA A 221 7.98 -9.21 44.43
C ALA A 221 9.43 -9.65 44.72
N PHE A 222 10.40 -9.13 43.97
CA PHE A 222 11.82 -9.38 44.20
C PHE A 222 12.27 -8.83 45.57
N VAL A 223 11.91 -7.60 45.91
CA VAL A 223 12.26 -6.98 47.20
C VAL A 223 11.56 -7.71 48.34
N ALA A 224 10.28 -8.08 48.21
CA ALA A 224 9.51 -8.71 49.27
C ALA A 224 9.84 -10.19 49.49
N SER A 225 10.63 -10.83 48.62
CA SER A 225 10.92 -12.27 48.69
C SER A 225 12.13 -12.59 49.58
N PRO A 226 11.95 -13.09 50.82
CA PRO A 226 13.06 -13.43 51.71
C PRO A 226 13.92 -14.59 51.20
N LYS A 227 13.35 -15.50 50.38
CA LYS A 227 14.11 -16.62 49.76
C LYS A 227 15.15 -16.13 48.74
N LEU A 228 14.86 -15.05 48.01
CA LEU A 228 15.74 -14.54 46.98
C LEU A 228 16.89 -13.69 47.56
N ARG A 229 16.60 -12.97 48.66
CA ARG A 229 17.62 -12.28 49.46
C ARG A 229 18.69 -13.22 50.03
N HIS A 230 18.33 -14.47 50.31
CA HIS A 230 19.29 -15.48 50.77
C HIS A 230 20.23 -16.01 49.69
N LEU A 231 19.84 -15.95 48.41
CA LEU A 231 20.66 -16.42 47.28
C LEU A 231 21.72 -15.41 46.85
N ILE A 232 21.54 -14.12 47.15
CA ILE A 232 22.47 -13.04 46.78
C ILE A 232 23.54 -12.78 47.87
N ARG A 233 23.31 -13.27 49.09
CA ARG A 233 24.25 -13.13 50.23
C ARG A 233 25.26 -14.29 50.36
N ARG A 234 25.43 -15.09 49.31
CA ARG A 234 26.40 -16.20 49.27
C ARG A 234 27.48 -15.89 48.27
#